data_AF-A0A819PNU3-F1
#
_entry.id   AF-A0A819PNU3-F1
#
_cell.length_a   1.000
_cell.length_b   1.000
_cell.length_c   1.000
_cell.angle_alpha   90.00
_cell.angle_beta   90.00
_cell.angle_gamma   90.00
#
_symmetry.space_group_name_H-M   'P 1'
#
loop_
_entity.id
_entity.type
_entity.pdbx_description
1 polymer ?
#
loop_
_entity_poly.entity_id
_entity_poly.type
_entity_poly.pdbx_seq_one_letter_code
_entity_poly.pdbx_strand_id
1 'polypeptide(L)'
;MLRRFLTNQLIISTRFVSQYYSKKKILVPSRLGVTPGNQHLEVNLFDDENKQLLGRMSLNEAQKLAKYRDLILVLFDESHDPPDVRLMTGKNLAQIRDETRVNKKRELSNDKITDFILRLRPNIAEKDLLTKLAQAKNAYSKGCSIRFSLDFGRAIDEKETEKLIHFVFEVI
;
A
#
# COMPACT_ATOMS: atom_id res chain seq x y z
N MET A 1 24.50 -4.20 -5.18
CA MET A 1 23.46 -3.38 -4.51
C MET A 1 22.78 -4.21 -3.40
N LEU A 2 23.54 -4.66 -2.41
CA LEU A 2 23.10 -5.58 -1.33
C LEU A 2 23.73 -5.14 0.00
N ARG A 3 23.49 -3.90 0.43
CA ARG A 3 24.01 -3.41 1.72
C ARG A 3 22.86 -3.08 2.67
N ARG A 4 22.50 -4.10 3.46
CA ARG A 4 21.97 -4.09 4.85
C ARG A 4 20.96 -5.23 5.03
N PHE A 5 21.47 -6.42 5.29
CA PHE A 5 20.70 -7.45 5.99
C PHE A 5 21.53 -7.88 7.21
N LEU A 6 21.25 -7.27 8.36
CA LEU A 6 21.81 -7.63 9.66
C LEU A 6 21.07 -8.83 10.29
N THR A 7 20.49 -9.69 9.45
CA THR A 7 19.80 -10.91 9.85
C THR A 7 20.26 -12.00 8.90
N ASN A 8 20.69 -13.15 9.42
CA ASN A 8 21.11 -14.34 8.64
C ASN A 8 19.95 -14.99 7.85
N GLN A 9 18.90 -14.21 7.57
CA GLN A 9 17.66 -14.60 6.95
C GLN A 9 17.30 -13.58 5.87
N LEU A 10 17.13 -14.05 4.64
CA LEU A 10 16.54 -13.27 3.55
C LEU A 10 15.09 -13.72 3.39
N ILE A 11 14.16 -12.79 3.60
CA ILE A 11 12.73 -13.02 3.44
C ILE A 11 12.30 -12.42 2.09
N ILE A 12 11.98 -13.27 1.13
CA ILE A 12 11.41 -12.86 -0.17
C ILE A 12 9.95 -13.27 -0.17
N SER A 13 9.05 -12.28 -0.16
CA SER A 13 7.62 -12.54 -0.28
C SER A 13 7.17 -12.27 -1.71
N THR A 14 6.29 -13.10 -2.26
CA THR A 14 5.63 -12.79 -3.54
C THR A 14 4.74 -11.54 -3.45
N ARG A 15 4.32 -11.15 -2.24
CA ARG A 15 3.76 -9.83 -1.96
C ARG A 15 4.77 -8.69 -2.07
N PHE A 16 6.07 -8.93 -1.94
CA PHE A 16 7.07 -7.85 -2.01
C PHE A 16 7.11 -7.26 -3.43
N VAL A 17 6.92 -8.10 -4.46
CA VAL A 17 6.80 -7.66 -5.86
C VAL A 17 5.46 -6.96 -6.11
N SER A 18 4.34 -7.47 -5.57
CA SER A 18 3.03 -6.82 -5.74
C SER A 18 2.84 -5.55 -4.90
N GLN A 19 3.47 -5.46 -3.72
CA GLN A 19 3.50 -4.25 -2.88
C GLN A 19 4.34 -3.15 -3.50
N TYR A 20 5.33 -3.48 -4.35
CA TYR A 20 6.08 -2.50 -5.13
C TYR A 20 5.23 -1.84 -6.23
N TYR A 21 4.21 -2.53 -6.74
CA TYR A 21 3.39 -2.02 -7.85
C TYR A 21 1.98 -1.55 -7.49
N SER A 22 1.44 -1.82 -6.30
CA SER A 22 0.09 -1.35 -5.96
C SER A 22 -0.18 -1.16 -4.46
N LYS A 23 0.62 -0.32 -3.79
CA LYS A 23 0.12 0.34 -2.56
C LYS A 23 -0.53 1.66 -2.94
N LYS A 24 -1.78 1.60 -3.42
CA LYS A 24 -2.65 2.79 -3.48
C LYS A 24 -2.76 3.32 -2.05
N LYS A 25 -2.17 4.48 -1.77
CA LYS A 25 -2.20 5.09 -0.43
C LYS A 25 -3.63 5.57 -0.18
N ILE A 26 -4.41 4.79 0.57
CA ILE A 26 -5.80 5.14 0.91
C ILE A 26 -5.76 6.34 1.87
N LEU A 27 -5.95 7.54 1.31
CA LEU A 27 -6.06 8.78 2.06
C LEU A 27 -7.31 8.72 2.96
N VAL A 28 -7.12 9.03 4.25
CA VAL A 28 -8.27 9.20 5.15
C VAL A 28 -8.68 10.67 5.06
N PRO A 29 -9.95 10.97 4.72
CA PRO A 29 -10.40 12.35 4.61
C PRO A 29 -10.12 13.10 5.91
N SER A 30 -9.43 14.21 5.78
CA SER A 30 -8.91 15.00 6.88
C SER A 30 -9.24 16.47 6.68
N ARG A 31 -9.54 17.15 7.78
CA ARG A 31 -9.85 18.58 7.76
C ARG A 31 -8.62 19.34 7.28
N LEU A 32 -8.81 20.21 6.30
CA LEU A 32 -7.74 21.04 5.77
C LEU A 32 -7.74 22.38 6.49
N GLY A 33 -6.59 22.75 7.08
CA GLY A 33 -6.40 24.05 7.72
C GLY A 33 -5.66 25.02 6.81
N VAL A 34 -6.07 26.30 6.81
CA VAL A 34 -5.39 27.35 6.06
C VAL A 34 -4.42 28.09 6.96
N THR A 35 -3.18 28.21 6.50
CA THR A 35 -2.10 28.98 7.09
C THR A 35 -1.58 29.99 6.06
N PRO A 36 -0.87 31.06 6.48
CA PRO A 36 -0.29 32.01 5.55
C PRO A 36 0.64 31.37 4.50
N GLY A 37 1.25 30.23 4.84
CA GLY A 37 2.16 29.49 3.95
C GLY A 37 1.47 28.58 2.93
N ASN A 38 0.17 28.29 3.05
CA ASN A 38 -0.55 27.41 2.10
C ASN A 38 -1.76 28.07 1.44
N GLN A 39 -2.14 29.28 1.87
CA GLN A 39 -3.32 30.00 1.39
C GLN A 39 -3.34 30.28 -0.12
N HIS A 40 -2.16 30.30 -0.75
CA HIS A 40 -1.96 30.57 -2.18
C HIS A 40 -2.00 29.31 -3.05
N LEU A 41 -2.03 28.11 -2.44
CA LEU A 41 -2.13 26.87 -3.19
C LEU A 41 -3.49 26.79 -3.87
N GLU A 42 -3.50 26.29 -5.10
CA GLU A 42 -4.73 26.06 -5.84
C GLU A 42 -5.26 24.66 -5.54
N VAL A 43 -6.57 24.53 -5.51
CA VAL A 43 -7.29 23.28 -5.20
C VAL A 43 -8.50 23.16 -6.12
N ASN A 44 -8.86 21.91 -6.47
CA ASN A 44 -10.13 21.63 -7.11
C ASN A 44 -11.21 21.52 -6.03
N LEU A 45 -12.20 22.41 -6.02
CA LEU A 45 -13.26 22.40 -5.03
C LEU A 45 -14.49 21.64 -5.52
N PHE A 46 -14.91 20.65 -4.75
CA PHE A 46 -16.15 19.90 -4.96
C PHE A 46 -17.19 20.26 -3.90
N ASP A 47 -18.47 20.31 -4.32
CA ASP A 47 -19.59 20.52 -3.41
C ASP A 47 -20.00 19.20 -2.71
N ASP A 48 -20.64 19.31 -1.54
CA ASP A 48 -21.10 18.14 -0.76
C ASP A 48 -22.30 17.47 -1.45
N GLU A 49 -23.29 18.28 -1.85
CA GLU A 49 -24.63 17.79 -2.21
C GLU A 49 -24.65 17.10 -3.58
N ASN A 50 -24.01 17.69 -4.59
CA ASN A 50 -24.11 17.24 -5.98
C ASN A 50 -22.84 16.55 -6.49
N LYS A 51 -21.79 16.45 -5.66
CA LYS A 51 -20.44 16.01 -6.07
C LYS A 51 -19.91 16.77 -7.30
N GLN A 52 -20.45 17.96 -7.56
CA GLN A 52 -20.11 18.75 -8.72
C GLN A 52 -18.84 19.56 -8.44
N LEU A 53 -17.98 19.68 -9.46
CA LEU A 53 -16.82 20.54 -9.43
C LEU A 53 -17.29 22.00 -9.49
N LEU A 54 -17.08 22.76 -8.41
CA LEU A 54 -17.30 24.21 -8.37
C LEU A 54 -16.23 24.96 -9.18
N GLY A 55 -15.05 24.35 -9.31
CA GLY A 55 -13.94 24.85 -10.11
C GLY A 55 -12.61 24.81 -9.35
N ARG A 56 -11.57 25.34 -10.00
CA ARG A 56 -10.24 25.53 -9.43
C ARG A 56 -10.19 26.88 -8.72
N MET A 57 -9.76 26.91 -7.47
CA MET A 57 -9.68 28.13 -6.67
C MET A 57 -8.53 28.06 -5.68
N SER A 58 -8.19 29.20 -5.07
CA SER A 58 -7.19 29.20 -4.00
C SER A 58 -7.74 28.56 -2.72
N LEU A 59 -6.83 28.01 -1.91
CA LEU A 59 -7.16 27.39 -0.62
C LEU A 59 -7.83 28.40 0.33
N ASN A 60 -7.44 29.67 0.26
CA ASN A 60 -8.08 30.76 1.00
C ASN A 60 -9.54 30.99 0.60
N GLU A 61 -9.82 31.04 -0.71
CA GLU A 61 -11.19 31.21 -1.23
C GLU A 61 -12.06 30.02 -0.87
N ALA A 62 -11.54 28.80 -1.03
CA ALA A 62 -12.23 27.58 -0.64
C ALA A 62 -12.61 27.60 0.85
N GLN A 63 -11.71 28.09 1.72
CA GLN A 63 -11.97 28.23 3.14
C GLN A 63 -13.01 29.32 3.47
N LYS A 64 -13.04 30.42 2.72
CA LYS A 64 -14.08 31.45 2.86
C LYS A 64 -15.44 30.91 2.48
N LEU A 65 -15.53 30.14 1.40
CA LEU A 65 -16.77 29.46 0.98
C LEU A 65 -17.24 28.45 2.02
N ALA A 66 -16.31 27.66 2.58
CA ALA A 66 -16.60 26.73 3.66
C ALA A 66 -17.22 27.46 4.86
N LYS A 67 -16.63 28.58 5.29
CA LYS A 67 -17.16 29.41 6.39
C LYS A 67 -18.51 30.03 6.06
N TYR A 68 -18.71 30.51 4.83
CA TYR A 68 -19.97 31.13 4.41
C TYR A 68 -21.14 30.14 4.45
N ARG A 69 -20.88 28.85 4.17
CA ARG A 69 -21.89 27.79 4.18
C ARG A 69 -21.92 26.97 5.49
N ASP A 70 -21.13 27.35 6.49
CA ASP A 70 -20.92 26.58 7.74
C ASP A 70 -20.50 25.11 7.51
N LEU A 71 -19.73 24.88 6.45
CA LEU A 71 -19.18 23.57 6.08
C LEU A 71 -17.69 23.46 6.44
N ILE A 72 -17.19 22.22 6.41
CA ILE A 72 -15.79 21.90 6.67
C ILE A 72 -15.09 21.61 5.35
N LEU A 73 -13.92 22.22 5.17
CA LEU A 73 -13.02 21.93 4.05
C LEU A 73 -12.25 20.63 4.33
N VAL A 74 -12.37 19.65 3.45
CA VAL A 74 -11.79 18.31 3.63
C VAL A 74 -10.99 17.92 2.39
N LEU A 75 -9.76 17.47 2.62
CA LEU A 75 -8.94 16.91 1.54
C LEU A 75 -9.44 15.50 1.21
N PHE A 76 -9.77 15.26 -0.06
CA PHE A 76 -10.37 14.01 -0.52
C PHE A 76 -9.39 13.17 -1.32
N ASP A 77 -8.66 13.77 -2.26
CA ASP A 77 -7.65 13.09 -3.06
C ASP A 77 -6.42 13.98 -3.29
N GLU A 78 -5.24 13.38 -3.16
CA GLU A 78 -3.94 14.00 -3.44
C GLU A 78 -3.36 13.53 -4.78
N SER A 79 -4.05 12.66 -5.52
CA SER A 79 -3.54 12.07 -6.76
C SER A 79 -3.49 13.04 -7.94
N HIS A 80 -4.26 14.12 -7.89
CA HIS A 80 -4.32 15.15 -8.92
C HIS A 80 -3.53 16.39 -8.50
N ASP A 81 -2.97 17.09 -9.48
CA ASP A 81 -2.32 18.39 -9.31
C ASP A 81 -3.11 19.45 -10.10
N PRO A 82 -3.86 20.36 -9.45
CA PRO A 82 -3.98 20.58 -8.00
C PRO A 82 -4.84 19.54 -7.26
N PRO A 83 -4.67 19.39 -5.93
CA PRO A 83 -5.37 18.37 -5.15
C PRO A 83 -6.88 18.62 -5.06
N ASP A 84 -7.63 17.53 -4.84
CA ASP A 84 -9.09 17.55 -4.78
C ASP A 84 -9.58 17.73 -3.34
N VAL A 85 -10.34 18.79 -3.15
CA VAL A 85 -10.88 19.22 -1.85
C VAL A 85 -12.39 19.27 -1.94
N ARG A 86 -13.08 18.76 -0.92
CA ARG A 86 -14.55 18.76 -0.85
C ARG A 86 -15.04 19.57 0.36
N LEU A 87 -16.11 20.33 0.17
CA LEU A 87 -16.89 20.91 1.27
C LEU A 87 -17.80 19.83 1.84
N MET A 88 -17.78 19.59 3.15
CA MET A 88 -18.66 18.61 3.78
C MET A 88 -19.15 19.02 5.15
N THR A 89 -20.30 18.49 5.54
CA THR A 89 -20.77 18.58 6.93
C THR A 89 -19.96 17.69 7.86
N GLY A 90 -19.83 18.08 9.14
CA GLY A 90 -19.10 17.28 10.15
C GLY A 90 -19.64 15.86 10.35
N LYS A 91 -20.94 15.64 10.14
CA LYS A 91 -21.58 14.32 10.18
C LYS A 91 -21.09 13.41 9.03
N ASN A 92 -21.09 13.94 7.80
CA ASN A 92 -20.63 13.23 6.61
C ASN A 92 -19.15 12.84 6.73
N LEU A 93 -18.32 13.73 7.30
CA LEU A 93 -16.91 13.44 7.56
C LEU A 93 -16.71 12.26 8.52
N ALA A 94 -17.50 12.19 9.60
CA ALA A 94 -17.42 11.09 10.56
C ALA A 94 -17.83 9.76 9.91
N GLN A 95 -18.93 9.77 9.15
CA GLN A 95 -19.42 8.59 8.43
C GLN A 95 -18.38 8.05 7.45
N ILE A 96 -17.80 8.90 6.59
CA ILE A 96 -16.78 8.46 5.62
C ILE A 96 -15.53 7.95 6.33
N ARG A 97 -15.15 8.54 7.47
CA ARG A 97 -14.03 8.04 8.29
C ARG A 97 -14.28 6.65 8.85
N ASP A 98 -15.50 6.36 9.29
CA ASP A 98 -15.83 5.04 9.80
C ASP A 98 -15.96 4.01 8.67
N GLU A 99 -16.54 4.38 7.53
CA GLU A 99 -16.58 3.55 6.33
C GLU A 99 -15.16 3.20 5.84
N THR A 100 -14.26 4.18 5.76
CA THR A 100 -12.86 3.95 5.36
C THR A 100 -12.12 3.06 6.36
N ARG A 101 -12.41 3.16 7.67
CA ARG A 101 -11.86 2.25 8.68
C ARG A 101 -12.38 0.82 8.53
N VAL A 102 -13.68 0.65 8.28
CA VAL A 102 -14.29 -0.66 8.06
C VAL A 102 -13.74 -1.30 6.79
N ASN A 103 -13.64 -0.54 5.70
CA ASN A 103 -13.07 -1.01 4.44
C ASN A 103 -11.60 -1.41 4.60
N LYS A 104 -10.78 -0.60 5.29
CA LYS A 104 -9.40 -0.99 5.63
C LYS A 104 -9.34 -2.29 6.41
N LYS A 105 -10.20 -2.48 7.40
CA LYS A 105 -10.27 -3.74 8.17
C LYS A 105 -10.70 -4.92 7.30
N ARG A 106 -11.67 -4.74 6.40
CA ARG A 106 -12.12 -5.77 5.46
C ARG A 106 -11.04 -6.13 4.46
N GLU A 107 -10.36 -5.14 3.88
CA GLU A 107 -9.21 -5.35 3.00
C GLU A 107 -8.11 -6.11 3.72
N LEU A 108 -7.69 -5.68 4.92
CA LEU A 108 -6.74 -6.40 5.76
C LEU A 108 -7.20 -7.83 6.11
N SER A 109 -8.50 -8.06 6.22
CA SER A 109 -9.07 -9.37 6.54
C SER A 109 -9.17 -10.28 5.32
N ASN A 110 -9.48 -9.75 4.15
CA ASN A 110 -9.42 -10.46 2.86
C ASN A 110 -7.97 -10.74 2.47
N ASP A 111 -7.07 -9.85 2.90
CA ASP A 111 -5.63 -10.02 2.89
C ASP A 111 -5.10 -10.92 4.02
N LYS A 112 -5.96 -11.66 4.74
CA LYS A 112 -5.55 -12.92 5.42
C LYS A 112 -5.22 -13.99 4.38
N ILE A 113 -4.35 -13.62 3.48
CA ILE A 113 -3.42 -14.49 2.83
C ILE A 113 -2.80 -15.36 3.92
N THR A 114 -3.11 -16.65 3.86
CA THR A 114 -2.37 -17.68 4.57
C THR A 114 -0.96 -17.67 4.03
N ASP A 115 -0.05 -17.00 4.75
CA ASP A 115 1.36 -16.94 4.40
C ASP A 115 1.94 -18.35 4.45
N PHE A 116 2.09 -18.98 3.29
CA PHE A 116 2.78 -20.26 3.20
C PHE A 116 4.28 -20.01 3.23
N ILE A 117 4.94 -20.40 4.32
CA ILE A 117 6.37 -20.13 4.52
C ILE A 117 7.20 -21.30 3.99
N LEU A 118 7.98 -21.06 2.93
CA LEU A 118 8.94 -22.01 2.38
C LEU A 118 10.34 -21.68 2.86
N ARG A 119 10.93 -22.58 3.66
CA ARG A 119 12.31 -22.44 4.13
C ARG A 119 13.27 -23.11 3.16
N LEU A 120 14.30 -22.37 2.73
CA LEU A 120 15.35 -22.83 1.83
C LEU A 120 16.71 -22.67 2.50
N ARG A 121 17.65 -23.55 2.15
CA ARG A 121 19.04 -23.48 2.59
C ARG A 121 19.96 -23.41 1.35
N PRO A 122 21.13 -22.76 1.45
CA PRO A 122 22.09 -22.67 0.35
C PRO A 122 22.50 -24.03 -0.23
N ASN A 123 22.78 -25.03 0.62
CA ASN A 123 23.25 -26.36 0.17
C ASN A 123 22.09 -27.37 -0.02
N ILE A 124 20.96 -26.92 -0.57
CA ILE A 124 19.82 -27.81 -0.83
C ILE A 124 20.10 -28.73 -2.02
N ALA A 125 19.72 -30.01 -1.91
CA ALA A 125 19.82 -30.94 -3.02
C ALA A 125 18.83 -30.60 -4.14
N GLU A 126 19.19 -30.86 -5.40
CA GLU A 126 18.34 -30.57 -6.57
C GLU A 126 16.95 -31.21 -6.47
N LYS A 127 16.87 -32.46 -5.97
CA LYS A 127 15.60 -33.17 -5.75
C LYS A 127 14.70 -32.47 -4.73
N ASP A 128 15.28 -31.95 -3.65
CA ASP A 128 14.53 -31.24 -2.61
C ASP A 128 14.09 -29.86 -3.10
N LEU A 129 14.94 -29.21 -3.91
CA LEU A 129 14.63 -27.94 -4.58
C LEU A 129 13.40 -28.09 -5.49
N LEU A 130 13.36 -29.11 -6.35
CA LEU A 130 12.21 -29.40 -7.21
C LEU A 130 10.92 -29.68 -6.41
N THR A 131 11.03 -30.38 -5.27
CA THR A 131 9.90 -30.65 -4.39
C THR A 131 9.34 -29.36 -3.77
N LYS A 132 10.22 -28.44 -3.35
CA LYS A 132 9.84 -27.12 -2.85
C LYS A 132 9.20 -26.26 -3.94
N LEU A 133 9.65 -26.39 -5.19
CA LEU A 133 9.08 -25.72 -6.36
C LEU A 133 7.64 -26.17 -6.58
N ALA A 134 7.39 -27.48 -6.59
CA ALA A 134 6.04 -28.02 -6.73
C ALA A 134 5.12 -27.59 -5.58
N GLN A 135 5.62 -27.58 -4.35
CA GLN A 135 4.89 -27.05 -3.19
C GLN A 135 4.53 -25.57 -3.38
N ALA A 136 5.47 -24.76 -3.88
CA ALA A 136 5.25 -23.35 -4.15
C ALA A 136 4.20 -23.13 -5.25
N LYS A 137 4.33 -23.82 -6.39
CA LYS A 137 3.34 -23.77 -7.49
C LYS A 137 1.94 -24.17 -7.02
N ASN A 138 1.83 -25.22 -6.20
CA ASN A 138 0.55 -25.69 -5.65
C ASN A 138 -0.04 -24.72 -4.61
N ALA A 139 0.79 -23.99 -3.86
CA ALA A 139 0.32 -22.97 -2.93
C ALA A 139 -0.13 -21.71 -3.68
N TYR A 140 0.60 -21.34 -4.74
CA TYR A 140 0.28 -20.21 -5.60
C TYR A 140 -1.04 -20.41 -6.35
N SER A 141 -1.26 -21.61 -6.91
CA SER A 141 -2.52 -21.95 -7.59
C SER A 141 -3.74 -21.94 -6.67
N LYS A 142 -3.55 -22.12 -5.35
CA LYS A 142 -4.60 -21.99 -4.32
C LYS A 142 -4.86 -20.55 -3.89
N GLY A 143 -4.15 -19.56 -4.46
CA GLY A 143 -4.28 -18.15 -4.09
C GLY A 143 -3.59 -17.78 -2.78
N CYS A 144 -2.71 -18.62 -2.25
CA CYS A 144 -1.90 -18.30 -1.07
C CYS A 144 -0.71 -17.42 -1.47
N SER A 145 -0.33 -16.46 -0.63
CA SER A 145 0.99 -15.81 -0.79
C SER A 145 2.06 -16.69 -0.18
N ILE A 146 3.22 -16.66 -0.82
CA ILE A 146 4.34 -17.49 -0.46
C ILE A 146 5.42 -16.56 0.09
N ARG A 147 5.96 -16.96 1.24
CA ARG A 147 7.09 -16.30 1.88
C ARG A 147 8.27 -17.26 1.84
N PHE A 148 9.26 -16.96 1.02
CA PHE A 148 10.53 -17.68 1.01
C PHE A 148 11.41 -17.15 2.13
N SER A 149 11.92 -18.05 2.97
CA SER A 149 12.87 -17.77 4.04
C SER A 149 14.16 -18.51 3.72
N LEU A 150 15.20 -17.79 3.32
CA LEU A 150 16.52 -18.37 3.10
C LEU A 150 17.33 -18.26 4.40
N ASP A 151 17.69 -19.40 4.98
CA ASP A 151 18.55 -19.47 6.17
C ASP A 151 20.00 -19.71 5.76
N PHE A 152 20.88 -18.71 5.93
CA PHE A 152 22.28 -18.79 5.50
C PHE A 152 23.24 -19.45 6.53
N GLY A 153 22.78 -19.71 7.76
CA GLY A 153 23.64 -20.31 8.79
C GLY A 153 24.92 -19.49 9.03
N ARG A 154 26.09 -20.15 8.95
CA ARG A 154 27.43 -19.52 9.09
C ARG A 154 28.19 -19.36 7.76
N ALA A 155 27.64 -19.86 6.66
CA ALA A 155 28.31 -19.89 5.37
C ALA A 155 27.46 -19.11 4.35
N ILE A 156 28.03 -18.02 3.83
CA ILE A 156 27.38 -17.20 2.80
C ILE A 156 28.11 -17.48 1.50
N ASP A 157 27.59 -18.43 0.72
CA ASP A 157 28.08 -18.69 -0.64
C ASP A 157 27.24 -17.89 -1.65
N GLU A 158 27.89 -16.94 -2.32
CA GLU A 158 27.23 -16.02 -3.25
C GLU A 158 26.61 -16.75 -4.45
N LYS A 159 27.31 -17.76 -5.00
CA LYS A 159 26.85 -18.57 -6.14
C LYS A 159 25.58 -19.36 -5.85
N GLU A 160 25.49 -19.98 -4.67
CA GLU A 160 24.31 -20.76 -4.28
C GLU A 160 23.13 -19.83 -3.95
N THR A 161 23.42 -18.62 -3.47
CA THR A 161 22.40 -17.60 -3.23
C THR A 161 21.77 -17.11 -4.53
N GLU A 162 22.57 -16.84 -5.57
CA GLU A 162 22.06 -16.44 -6.89
C GLU A 162 21.16 -17.51 -7.51
N LYS A 163 21.56 -18.78 -7.44
CA LYS A 163 20.72 -19.91 -7.90
C LYS A 163 19.36 -19.94 -7.20
N LEU A 164 19.35 -19.76 -5.87
CA LEU A 164 18.10 -19.73 -5.09
C LEU A 164 17.23 -18.50 -5.39
N ILE A 165 17.84 -17.36 -5.71
CA ILE A 165 17.10 -16.16 -6.13
C ILE A 165 16.45 -16.40 -7.50
N HIS A 166 17.19 -16.93 -8.47
CA HIS A 166 16.63 -17.32 -9.77
C HIS A 166 15.49 -18.32 -9.63
N PHE A 167 15.63 -19.30 -8.73
CA PHE A 167 14.58 -20.25 -8.39
C PHE A 167 13.29 -19.58 -7.87
N VAL A 168 13.41 -18.55 -7.03
CA VAL A 168 12.23 -17.81 -6.53
C VAL A 168 11.56 -17.02 -7.67
N PHE A 169 12.34 -16.44 -8.58
CA PHE A 169 11.80 -15.73 -9.74
C PHE A 169 11.08 -16.63 -10.74
N GLU A 170 11.50 -17.90 -10.89
CA GLU A 170 10.83 -18.86 -11.79
C GLU A 170 9.45 -19.30 -11.29
N VAL A 171 9.18 -19.13 -9.99
CA VAL A 171 7.92 -19.55 -9.35
C VAL A 171 6.84 -18.45 -9.39
N ILE A 172 7.24 -17.17 -9.50
CA ILE A 172 6.34 -16.01 -9.58
C ILE A 172 5.85 -15.84 -11.02
#